data_AF-A0A4Y7SYX8-F1
#
_entry.id   AF-A0A4Y7SYX8-F1
#
_cell.length_a   1.000
_cell.length_b   1.000
_cell.length_c   1.000
_cell.angle_alpha   90.00
_cell.angle_beta   90.00
_cell.angle_gamma   90.00
#
_symmetry.space_group_name_H-M   'P 1'
#
loop_
_entity.id
_entity.type
_entity.pdbx_description
1 polymer ?
#
loop_
_entity_poly.entity_id
_entity_poly.type
_entity_poly.pdbx_seq_one_letter_code
_entity_poly.pdbx_strand_id
1 'polypeptide(L)'
;MVEEFEEDDRLLPATVISRIDIDTSAAPSRTPSPVPTSKRPIRAASLPPPDVFEEGICDDEEDLYFAKLVLAGVDPAEVDDDGHGDEEGKEDEETSESLGHRKHETGSARTEGFYKIDQKDKAAYVAQYQNKGKVSDVNPVPVPVEESTQHVTSSRSNRANARRRAAGLEEINQVQRAVALSKGETAAAELTFKFNQLQTRKKHLRFSRSPIHDWGLYAMEKISRGEMVIEYVGEVIRAQVAEMREKTYERQGIGSSYLFRIDEELVVDATKKGNLGRLINHSCDPNCTAKIITINGEKKIVIYAKQDIEYGDEITYDYHFPFEQDKIPCLCGSAKCRGFLN
;
A
#
# COMPACT_ATOMS: atom_id res chain seq x y z
N MET A 1 -28.82 -61.82 -33.17
CA MET A 1 -28.36 -62.74 -32.12
C MET A 1 -28.41 -61.93 -30.85
N VAL A 2 -29.44 -62.21 -30.07
CA VAL A 2 -29.91 -61.53 -28.86
C VAL A 2 -29.71 -62.54 -27.73
N GLU A 3 -29.31 -62.09 -26.53
CA GLU A 3 -29.50 -62.71 -25.19
C GLU A 3 -28.64 -61.84 -24.23
N GLU A 4 -29.16 -60.99 -23.33
CA GLU A 4 -30.04 -61.17 -22.14
C GLU A 4 -29.42 -61.98 -20.99
N PHE A 5 -30.00 -61.77 -19.78
CA PHE A 5 -29.69 -62.25 -18.41
C PHE A 5 -28.88 -61.29 -17.53
N GLU A 6 -29.26 -60.95 -16.28
CA GLU A 6 -30.50 -60.98 -15.49
C GLU A 6 -30.21 -60.24 -14.15
N GLU A 7 -31.24 -59.69 -13.50
CA GLU A 7 -31.22 -59.08 -12.15
C GLU A 7 -30.97 -60.14 -11.04
N ASP A 8 -30.48 -59.75 -9.84
CA ASP A 8 -31.27 -59.92 -8.60
C ASP A 8 -30.63 -59.33 -7.32
N ASP A 9 -31.54 -58.85 -6.47
CA ASP A 9 -31.39 -58.22 -5.15
C ASP A 9 -30.81 -59.15 -4.06
N ARG A 10 -30.07 -58.59 -3.09
CA ARG A 10 -29.73 -59.28 -1.83
C ARG A 10 -30.00 -58.40 -0.60
N LEU A 11 -31.08 -58.74 0.09
CA LEU A 11 -31.46 -58.36 1.45
C LEU A 11 -30.52 -58.99 2.50
N LEU A 12 -30.25 -58.25 3.59
CA LEU A 12 -29.55 -58.72 4.80
C LEU A 12 -30.54 -58.89 5.98
N PRO A 13 -30.34 -59.88 6.88
CA PRO A 13 -31.32 -60.25 7.91
C PRO A 13 -31.17 -59.51 9.26
N ALA A 14 -32.28 -59.47 9.98
CA ALA A 14 -32.53 -58.82 11.27
C ALA A 14 -31.87 -59.51 12.48
N THR A 15 -31.46 -58.70 13.47
CA THR A 15 -30.87 -59.10 14.74
C THR A 15 -31.89 -59.11 15.89
N VAL A 16 -31.69 -60.07 16.80
CA VAL A 16 -32.59 -60.58 17.83
C VAL A 16 -32.58 -59.73 19.11
N ILE A 17 -33.75 -59.52 19.73
CA ILE A 17 -33.97 -58.87 21.03
C ILE A 17 -33.92 -59.93 22.14
N SER A 18 -33.17 -59.67 23.22
CA SER A 18 -33.22 -60.46 24.47
C SER A 18 -33.70 -59.62 25.66
N ARG A 19 -34.74 -60.10 26.34
CA ARG A 19 -35.26 -59.62 27.64
C ARG A 19 -34.58 -60.38 28.78
N ILE A 20 -34.21 -59.71 29.88
CA ILE A 20 -34.12 -60.33 31.23
C ILE A 20 -34.54 -59.32 32.31
N ASP A 21 -35.21 -59.85 33.33
CA ASP A 21 -36.15 -59.25 34.27
C ASP A 21 -35.58 -58.56 35.53
N ILE A 22 -36.47 -57.80 36.16
CA ILE A 22 -36.39 -57.08 37.43
C ILE A 22 -36.64 -58.04 38.61
N ASP A 23 -35.96 -57.85 39.74
CA ASP A 23 -36.44 -58.36 41.03
C ASP A 23 -36.38 -57.28 42.13
N THR A 24 -37.46 -57.23 42.92
CA THR A 24 -37.79 -56.18 43.91
C THR A 24 -38.16 -56.88 45.22
N SER A 25 -37.41 -56.65 46.30
CA SER A 25 -37.85 -57.03 47.65
C SER A 25 -37.45 -55.98 48.70
N ALA A 26 -38.45 -55.47 49.42
CA ALA A 26 -38.46 -54.32 50.33
C ALA A 26 -38.03 -54.65 51.80
N ALA A 27 -37.25 -53.78 52.48
CA ALA A 27 -37.60 -52.82 53.58
C ALA A 27 -37.48 -53.37 55.05
N PRO A 28 -37.54 -52.57 56.16
CA PRO A 28 -36.92 -51.27 56.50
C PRO A 28 -36.29 -51.18 57.95
N SER A 29 -35.64 -50.04 58.25
CA SER A 29 -35.46 -49.38 59.58
C SER A 29 -34.27 -49.74 60.51
N ARG A 30 -33.45 -48.73 60.85
CA ARG A 30 -33.34 -48.06 62.19
C ARG A 30 -32.02 -47.29 62.32
N THR A 31 -32.14 -45.98 62.53
CA THR A 31 -31.09 -45.06 62.99
C THR A 31 -30.83 -45.22 64.49
N PRO A 32 -29.57 -45.13 64.95
CA PRO A 32 -29.24 -44.59 66.26
C PRO A 32 -28.51 -43.23 66.16
N SER A 33 -28.87 -42.35 67.10
CA SER A 33 -28.36 -40.98 67.34
C SER A 33 -26.88 -40.94 67.83
N PRO A 34 -26.22 -39.77 67.88
CA PRO A 34 -24.75 -39.64 67.85
C PRO A 34 -24.07 -39.73 69.22
N VAL A 35 -22.79 -40.13 69.22
CA VAL A 35 -21.87 -40.15 70.39
C VAL A 35 -20.80 -39.06 70.21
N PRO A 36 -20.34 -38.36 71.27
CA PRO A 36 -19.67 -37.06 71.13
C PRO A 36 -18.18 -37.13 70.78
N THR A 37 -17.81 -36.23 69.87
CA THR A 37 -16.51 -35.57 69.59
C THR A 37 -15.22 -36.14 70.22
N SER A 38 -14.39 -36.74 69.36
CA SER A 38 -12.92 -36.70 69.48
C SER A 38 -12.38 -35.56 68.60
N LYS A 39 -11.48 -34.74 69.16
CA LYS A 39 -10.94 -33.51 68.55
C LYS A 39 -10.27 -33.81 67.19
N ARG A 40 -10.69 -33.11 66.14
CA ARG A 40 -9.95 -33.07 64.86
C ARG A 40 -8.53 -32.54 65.11
N PRO A 41 -7.51 -33.06 64.40
CA PRO A 41 -6.19 -32.45 64.40
C PRO A 41 -6.31 -31.04 63.81
N ILE A 42 -5.58 -30.09 64.39
CA ILE A 42 -5.48 -28.72 63.90
C ILE A 42 -4.99 -28.80 62.45
N ARG A 43 -5.82 -28.35 61.50
CA ARG A 43 -5.41 -28.16 60.11
C ARG A 43 -4.26 -27.15 60.14
N ALA A 44 -3.07 -27.56 59.69
CA ALA A 44 -2.02 -26.60 59.36
C ALA A 44 -2.63 -25.59 58.37
N ALA A 45 -2.46 -24.29 58.64
CA ALA A 45 -2.87 -23.25 57.71
C ALA A 45 -2.19 -23.55 56.36
N SER A 46 -2.98 -23.79 55.32
CA SER A 46 -2.45 -23.89 53.96
C SER A 46 -1.75 -22.57 53.67
N LEU A 47 -0.47 -22.65 53.32
CA LEU A 47 0.25 -21.50 52.79
C LEU A 47 -0.58 -20.91 51.64
N PRO A 48 -0.65 -19.57 51.50
CA PRO A 48 -1.30 -18.96 50.36
C PRO A 48 -0.68 -19.55 49.08
N PRO A 49 -1.49 -19.83 48.05
CA PRO A 49 -0.97 -20.31 46.78
C PRO A 49 0.12 -19.34 46.30
N PRO A 50 1.23 -19.85 45.74
CA PRO A 50 2.31 -19.00 45.26
C PRO A 50 1.76 -18.01 44.23
N ASP A 51 2.24 -16.77 44.32
CA ASP A 51 1.84 -15.73 43.39
C ASP A 51 2.43 -16.05 42.01
N VAL A 52 1.55 -16.32 41.06
CA VAL A 52 1.84 -16.74 39.68
C VAL A 52 2.66 -15.70 38.92
N PHE A 53 2.61 -14.44 39.36
CA PHE A 53 3.43 -13.34 38.83
C PHE A 53 4.84 -13.31 39.42
N GLU A 54 5.03 -13.65 40.70
CA GLU A 54 6.36 -13.71 41.33
C GLU A 54 7.15 -14.95 40.91
N GLU A 55 6.48 -16.05 40.58
CA GLU A 55 7.12 -17.27 40.04
C GLU A 55 7.44 -17.19 38.53
N GLY A 56 7.08 -16.09 37.86
CA GLY A 56 7.37 -15.85 36.44
C GLY A 56 6.62 -16.79 35.48
N ILE A 57 5.45 -17.27 35.90
CA ILE A 57 4.60 -18.16 35.09
C ILE A 57 3.68 -17.34 34.18
N CYS A 58 3.25 -16.15 34.63
CA CYS A 58 2.48 -15.18 33.87
C CYS A 58 3.16 -13.81 34.00
N ASP A 59 3.36 -13.11 32.89
CA ASP A 59 4.01 -11.79 32.90
C ASP A 59 3.00 -10.67 33.18
N ASP A 60 1.72 -10.87 32.84
CA ASP A 60 0.63 -9.92 33.09
C ASP A 60 -0.76 -10.56 33.33
N GLU A 61 -1.75 -9.73 33.68
CA GLU A 61 -3.11 -10.20 34.01
C GLU A 61 -3.82 -10.90 32.84
N GLU A 62 -3.40 -10.63 31.60
CA GLU A 62 -3.90 -11.27 30.39
C GLU A 62 -3.39 -12.71 30.30
N ASP A 63 -2.10 -12.94 30.56
CA ASP A 63 -1.53 -14.30 30.64
C ASP A 63 -2.25 -15.16 31.70
N LEU A 64 -2.59 -14.56 32.85
CA LEU A 64 -3.30 -15.28 33.92
C LEU A 64 -4.73 -15.66 33.51
N TYR A 65 -5.39 -14.85 32.69
CA TYR A 65 -6.73 -15.13 32.18
C TYR A 65 -6.72 -16.35 31.25
N PHE A 66 -5.80 -16.38 30.28
CA PHE A 66 -5.68 -17.52 29.36
C PHE A 66 -5.18 -18.79 30.04
N ALA A 67 -4.28 -18.69 31.02
CA ALA A 67 -3.84 -19.83 31.81
C ALA A 67 -4.99 -20.49 32.58
N LYS A 68 -5.91 -19.69 33.14
CA LYS A 68 -7.11 -20.20 33.81
C LYS A 68 -8.10 -20.84 32.85
N LEU A 69 -8.23 -20.30 31.65
CA LEU A 69 -9.12 -20.80 30.60
C LEU A 69 -8.68 -22.19 30.13
N VAL A 70 -7.37 -22.37 29.91
CA VAL A 70 -6.77 -23.66 29.55
C VAL A 70 -6.90 -24.68 30.69
N LEU A 71 -6.70 -24.26 31.95
CA LEU A 71 -6.89 -25.13 33.11
C LEU A 71 -8.37 -25.54 33.32
N ALA A 72 -9.31 -24.70 32.87
CA ALA A 72 -10.74 -25.00 32.87
C ALA A 72 -11.17 -25.91 31.70
N GLY A 73 -10.24 -26.24 30.78
CA GLY A 73 -10.50 -27.13 29.65
C GLY A 73 -11.31 -26.48 28.53
N VAL A 74 -11.39 -25.15 28.50
CA VAL A 74 -12.03 -24.38 27.43
C VAL A 74 -10.96 -23.98 26.44
N ASP A 75 -11.16 -24.28 25.16
CA ASP A 75 -10.25 -23.87 24.10
C ASP A 75 -10.34 -22.34 23.93
N PRO A 76 -9.24 -21.58 24.07
CA PRO A 76 -9.26 -20.12 23.92
C PRO A 76 -9.79 -19.63 22.57
N ALA A 77 -9.83 -20.50 21.56
CA ALA A 77 -10.39 -20.20 20.25
C ALA A 77 -11.93 -20.22 20.19
N GLU A 78 -12.62 -20.70 21.23
CA GLU A 78 -14.10 -20.81 21.27
C GLU A 78 -14.76 -19.73 22.14
N VAL A 79 -14.01 -18.75 22.64
CA VAL A 79 -14.58 -17.66 23.45
C VAL A 79 -14.87 -16.47 22.56
N ASP A 80 -16.07 -16.46 22.00
CA ASP A 80 -16.66 -15.29 21.34
C ASP A 80 -16.94 -14.19 22.38
N ASP A 81 -16.54 -12.96 22.05
CA ASP A 81 -16.81 -11.73 22.80
C ASP A 81 -18.29 -11.35 22.68
N ASP A 82 -19.16 -12.02 23.43
CA ASP A 82 -20.59 -11.68 23.47
C ASP A 82 -20.85 -10.55 24.49
N GLY A 83 -20.71 -9.31 23.99
CA GLY A 83 -21.38 -8.15 24.57
C GLY A 83 -22.90 -8.31 24.56
N HIS A 84 -23.52 -8.22 25.74
CA HIS A 84 -24.97 -8.25 25.96
C HIS A 84 -25.79 -7.35 25.01
N GLY A 85 -26.86 -7.92 24.43
CA GLY A 85 -27.98 -7.16 23.89
C GLY A 85 -28.91 -7.99 22.99
N ASP A 86 -30.02 -8.46 23.56
CA ASP A 86 -31.10 -9.21 22.90
C ASP A 86 -31.71 -8.48 21.69
N GLU A 87 -32.01 -9.19 20.59
CA GLU A 87 -33.35 -9.30 19.97
C GLU A 87 -33.31 -10.04 18.60
N GLU A 88 -34.38 -10.79 18.35
CA GLU A 88 -34.61 -11.70 17.22
C GLU A 88 -34.46 -11.06 15.83
N GLY A 89 -33.77 -11.74 14.90
CA GLY A 89 -33.79 -11.39 13.49
C GLY A 89 -32.88 -12.24 12.62
N LYS A 90 -33.49 -13.14 11.84
CA LYS A 90 -33.06 -13.72 10.55
C LYS A 90 -31.61 -14.22 10.40
N GLU A 91 -31.53 -15.47 9.94
CA GLU A 91 -30.37 -16.04 9.25
C GLU A 91 -30.04 -15.19 8.01
N ASP A 92 -29.31 -14.10 8.19
CA ASP A 92 -28.55 -13.47 7.12
C ASP A 92 -27.19 -14.16 7.12
N GLU A 93 -26.97 -14.95 6.08
CA GLU A 93 -25.68 -15.47 5.64
C GLU A 93 -24.78 -14.27 5.27
N GLU A 94 -24.38 -13.47 6.25
CA GLU A 94 -23.40 -12.42 6.06
C GLU A 94 -22.04 -13.09 5.91
N THR A 95 -21.70 -13.40 4.66
CA THR A 95 -20.33 -13.46 4.20
C THR A 95 -19.62 -12.22 4.73
N SER A 96 -18.86 -12.37 5.81
CA SER A 96 -17.90 -11.37 6.24
C SER A 96 -16.90 -11.21 5.09
N GLU A 97 -17.19 -10.25 4.22
CA GLU A 97 -16.25 -9.69 3.26
C GLU A 97 -15.16 -9.02 4.10
N SER A 98 -14.27 -9.85 4.66
CA SER A 98 -13.11 -9.43 5.42
C SER A 98 -12.27 -8.59 4.48
N LEU A 99 -12.36 -7.26 4.67
CA LEU A 99 -11.55 -6.21 4.05
C LEU A 99 -10.31 -6.78 3.37
N GLY A 100 -10.35 -7.00 2.05
CA GLY A 100 -9.25 -7.21 1.09
C GLY A 100 -7.90 -7.87 1.49
N HIS A 101 -7.75 -8.51 2.64
CA HIS A 101 -6.50 -9.07 3.12
C HIS A 101 -6.50 -10.57 2.87
N ARG A 102 -5.38 -11.05 2.33
CA ARG A 102 -5.15 -12.49 2.18
C ARG A 102 -5.31 -13.17 3.55
N LYS A 103 -6.21 -14.14 3.62
CA LYS A 103 -6.27 -15.06 4.76
C LYS A 103 -5.03 -15.96 4.71
N HIS A 104 -4.24 -15.95 5.77
CA HIS A 104 -3.08 -16.84 5.89
C HIS A 104 -3.57 -18.26 6.19
N GLU A 105 -3.13 -19.24 5.41
CA GLU A 105 -3.52 -20.65 5.54
C GLU A 105 -3.12 -21.23 6.91
N THR A 106 -1.99 -20.76 7.44
CA THR A 106 -1.45 -21.15 8.74
C THR A 106 -1.88 -20.22 9.88
N GLY A 107 -2.81 -19.30 9.63
CA GLY A 107 -3.26 -18.28 10.58
C GLY A 107 -2.28 -17.11 10.82
N SER A 108 -1.04 -17.19 10.33
CA SER A 108 -0.04 -16.11 10.49
C SER A 108 0.93 -16.02 9.32
N ALA A 109 1.20 -14.80 8.84
CA ALA A 109 2.25 -14.55 7.85
C ALA A 109 3.65 -15.02 8.31
N ARG A 110 3.87 -15.18 9.62
CA ARG A 110 5.16 -15.59 10.19
C ARG A 110 5.43 -17.08 10.02
N THR A 111 4.37 -17.88 9.83
CA THR A 111 4.45 -19.34 9.68
C THR A 111 4.37 -19.78 8.23
N GLU A 112 4.05 -18.88 7.30
CA GLU A 112 4.13 -19.10 5.86
C GLU A 112 5.55 -18.81 5.33
N GLY A 113 6.00 -19.55 4.31
CA GLY A 113 7.24 -19.26 3.58
C GLY A 113 7.14 -17.98 2.73
N PHE A 114 8.22 -17.59 2.05
CA PHE A 114 8.17 -16.44 1.14
C PHE A 114 7.19 -16.69 -0.03
N TYR A 115 6.17 -15.85 -0.14
CA TYR A 115 5.24 -15.84 -1.27
C TYR A 115 5.20 -14.47 -1.93
N LYS A 116 4.80 -14.45 -3.20
CA LYS A 116 4.57 -13.20 -3.94
C LYS A 116 3.14 -12.74 -3.68
N ILE A 117 3.00 -11.48 -3.27
CA ILE A 117 1.70 -10.80 -3.15
C ILE A 117 1.34 -10.25 -4.53
N ASP A 118 0.09 -10.44 -4.96
CA ASP A 118 -0.37 -9.86 -6.22
C ASP A 118 -0.37 -8.34 -6.15
N GLN A 119 -0.22 -7.68 -7.30
CA GLN A 119 -0.07 -6.23 -7.33
C GLN A 119 -1.34 -5.51 -6.88
N LYS A 120 -2.52 -6.12 -7.05
CA LYS A 120 -3.80 -5.61 -6.56
C LYS A 120 -3.86 -5.59 -5.03
N ASP A 121 -3.50 -6.71 -4.40
CA ASP A 121 -3.48 -6.83 -2.93
C ASP A 121 -2.44 -5.88 -2.31
N LYS A 122 -1.29 -5.73 -2.98
CA LYS A 122 -0.25 -4.79 -2.60
C LYS A 122 -0.76 -3.34 -2.61
N ALA A 123 -1.58 -2.95 -3.59
CA ALA A 123 -2.16 -1.62 -3.68
C ALA A 123 -3.12 -1.33 -2.50
N ALA A 124 -3.94 -2.31 -2.12
CA ALA A 124 -4.83 -2.21 -0.96
C ALA A 124 -4.04 -1.99 0.34
N TYR A 125 -2.93 -2.72 0.50
CA TYR A 125 -2.02 -2.55 1.65
C TYR A 125 -1.43 -1.12 1.70
N VAL A 126 -0.97 -0.58 0.57
CA VAL A 126 -0.40 0.79 0.51
C VAL A 126 -1.44 1.85 0.87
N ALA A 127 -2.68 1.70 0.41
CA ALA A 127 -3.78 2.63 0.72
C ALA A 127 -4.06 2.69 2.23
N GLN A 128 -3.99 1.56 2.94
CA GLN A 128 -4.17 1.50 4.39
C GLN A 128 -3.09 2.30 5.14
N TYR A 129 -1.83 2.22 4.74
CA TYR A 129 -0.75 2.99 5.37
C TYR A 129 -0.92 4.50 5.18
N GLN A 130 -1.39 4.93 4.00
CA GLN A 130 -1.69 6.33 3.75
C GLN A 130 -2.86 6.83 4.62
N ASN A 131 -3.88 5.99 4.83
CA ASN A 131 -5.01 6.32 5.70
C ASN A 131 -4.60 6.34 7.17
N LYS A 132 -3.75 5.41 7.62
CA LYS A 132 -3.26 5.36 9.00
C LYS A 132 -2.47 6.60 9.40
N GLY A 133 -1.69 7.16 8.47
CA GLY A 133 -1.00 8.44 8.65
C GLY A 133 -1.91 9.67 8.76
N LYS A 134 -3.18 9.58 8.31
CA LYS A 134 -4.19 10.64 8.49
C LYS A 134 -4.93 10.54 9.83
N VAL A 135 -5.04 9.34 10.40
CA VAL A 135 -5.75 9.10 11.67
C VAL A 135 -4.87 9.45 12.89
N SER A 136 -3.54 9.44 12.74
CA SER A 136 -2.61 9.83 13.81
C SER A 136 -2.59 11.32 14.16
N ASP A 137 -3.22 12.19 13.38
CA ASP A 137 -3.31 13.65 13.65
C ASP A 137 -4.44 14.05 14.62
N VAL A 138 -5.12 13.09 15.25
CA VAL A 138 -6.29 13.37 16.13
C VAL A 138 -5.94 13.43 17.63
N ASN A 139 -4.69 13.21 18.03
CA ASN A 139 -4.26 13.41 19.44
C ASN A 139 -2.90 14.12 19.52
N PRO A 140 -2.85 15.43 19.78
CA PRO A 140 -1.57 16.10 20.00
C PRO A 140 -1.10 15.79 21.43
N VAL A 141 -0.27 14.76 21.57
CA VAL A 141 0.68 14.69 22.69
C VAL A 141 1.81 15.65 22.34
N PRO A 142 2.10 16.69 23.14
CA PRO A 142 3.15 17.65 22.83
C PRO A 142 4.51 17.00 23.09
N VAL A 143 5.06 16.37 22.07
CA VAL A 143 6.49 16.01 22.03
C VAL A 143 7.22 17.19 21.40
N PRO A 144 8.25 17.78 22.06
CA PRO A 144 9.01 18.87 21.47
C PRO A 144 9.90 18.29 20.38
N VAL A 145 9.36 18.20 19.16
CA VAL A 145 10.13 17.98 17.95
C VAL A 145 10.55 19.37 17.49
N GLU A 146 11.86 19.62 17.40
CA GLU A 146 12.39 20.80 16.73
C GLU A 146 11.96 20.75 15.26
N GLU A 147 10.82 21.37 14.96
CA GLU A 147 10.39 21.60 13.60
C GLU A 147 11.39 22.54 12.95
N SER A 148 12.27 21.99 12.13
CA SER A 148 12.88 22.76 11.05
C SER A 148 11.76 23.15 10.08
N THR A 149 11.01 24.19 10.41
CA THR A 149 10.02 24.78 9.51
C THR A 149 10.78 25.31 8.30
N GLN A 150 10.94 24.48 7.27
CA GLN A 150 11.33 24.94 5.95
C GLN A 150 10.20 25.84 5.50
N HIS A 151 10.37 27.14 5.70
CA HIS A 151 9.39 28.16 5.38
C HIS A 151 9.03 28.03 3.88
N VAL A 152 7.90 27.40 3.58
CA VAL A 152 7.41 27.17 2.21
C VAL A 152 7.16 28.54 1.60
N THR A 153 8.07 28.98 0.73
CA THR A 153 7.99 30.31 0.13
C THR A 153 6.89 30.34 -0.91
N SER A 154 6.06 31.39 -0.88
CA SER A 154 4.92 31.52 -1.79
C SER A 154 5.33 31.43 -3.27
N SER A 155 4.42 30.99 -4.14
CA SER A 155 4.61 30.95 -5.60
C SER A 155 5.11 32.30 -6.18
N ARG A 156 4.68 33.45 -5.60
CA ARG A 156 5.19 34.79 -5.99
C ARG A 156 6.66 34.98 -5.63
N SER A 157 7.05 34.58 -4.42
CA SER A 157 8.43 34.65 -3.93
C SER A 157 9.36 33.75 -4.75
N ASN A 158 8.92 32.53 -5.08
CA ASN A 158 9.67 31.60 -5.93
C ASN A 158 9.94 32.19 -7.32
N ARG A 159 8.93 32.80 -7.93
CA ARG A 159 9.08 33.48 -9.22
C ARG A 159 10.07 34.64 -9.16
N ALA A 160 10.03 35.45 -8.10
CA ALA A 160 10.96 36.58 -7.92
C ALA A 160 12.41 36.11 -7.72
N ASN A 161 12.62 35.10 -6.87
CA ASN A 161 13.93 34.50 -6.62
C ASN A 161 14.52 33.88 -7.89
N ALA A 162 13.68 33.19 -8.68
CA ALA A 162 14.12 32.59 -9.93
C ALA A 162 14.50 33.65 -10.99
N ARG A 163 13.74 34.75 -11.09
CA ARG A 163 14.12 35.90 -11.95
C ARG A 163 15.46 36.51 -11.54
N ARG A 164 15.71 36.68 -10.24
CA ARG A 164 16.99 37.19 -9.73
C ARG A 164 18.15 36.24 -10.08
N ARG A 165 17.96 34.93 -9.94
CA ARG A 165 18.97 33.93 -10.36
C ARG A 165 19.22 33.97 -11.86
N ALA A 166 18.19 34.11 -12.69
CA ALA A 166 18.32 34.19 -14.14
C ALA A 166 19.15 35.42 -14.55
N ALA A 167 18.86 36.59 -13.97
CA ALA A 167 19.62 37.82 -14.22
C ALA A 167 21.09 37.69 -13.79
N GLY A 168 21.35 37.11 -12.62
CA GLY A 168 22.72 36.86 -12.16
C GLY A 168 23.49 35.88 -13.06
N LEU A 169 22.81 34.86 -13.61
CA LEU A 169 23.44 33.94 -14.56
C LEU A 169 23.75 34.62 -15.90
N GLU A 170 22.86 35.50 -16.37
CA GLU A 170 23.08 36.28 -17.59
C GLU A 170 24.30 37.20 -17.46
N GLU A 171 24.47 37.83 -16.29
CA GLU A 171 25.66 38.64 -15.97
C GLU A 171 26.94 37.79 -15.95
N ILE A 172 26.92 36.61 -15.32
CA ILE A 172 28.05 35.66 -15.34
C ILE A 172 28.39 35.22 -16.77
N ASN A 173 27.36 34.89 -17.57
CA ASN A 173 27.54 34.50 -18.96
C ASN A 173 28.15 35.63 -19.80
N GLN A 174 27.77 36.89 -19.54
CA GLN A 174 28.32 38.04 -20.23
C GLN A 174 29.79 38.25 -19.88
N VAL A 175 30.15 38.11 -18.60
CA VAL A 175 31.55 38.19 -18.13
C VAL A 175 32.37 37.05 -18.71
N GLN A 176 31.89 35.80 -18.66
CA GLN A 176 32.58 34.64 -19.23
C GLN A 176 32.79 34.78 -20.74
N ARG A 177 31.78 35.27 -21.46
CA ARG A 177 31.89 35.55 -22.90
C ARG A 177 32.93 36.64 -23.18
N ALA A 178 32.95 37.72 -22.41
CA ALA A 178 33.95 38.77 -22.53
C ALA A 178 35.38 38.23 -22.27
N VAL A 179 35.54 37.38 -21.24
CA VAL A 179 36.81 36.72 -20.93
C VAL A 179 37.25 35.76 -22.05
N ALA A 180 36.35 34.93 -22.59
CA ALA A 180 36.65 34.02 -23.69
C ALA A 180 37.07 34.79 -24.97
N LEU A 181 36.36 35.87 -25.29
CA LEU A 181 36.73 36.78 -26.39
C LEU A 181 38.11 37.41 -26.16
N SER A 182 38.44 37.81 -24.93
CA SER A 182 39.75 38.37 -24.60
C SER A 182 40.90 37.35 -24.71
N LYS A 183 40.60 36.05 -24.58
CA LYS A 183 41.56 34.94 -24.73
C LYS A 183 41.65 34.38 -26.15
N GLY A 184 40.87 34.91 -27.10
CA GLY A 184 40.84 34.41 -28.49
C GLY A 184 40.13 33.08 -28.65
N GLU A 185 39.37 32.62 -27.65
CA GLU A 185 38.61 31.37 -27.69
C GLU A 185 37.26 31.62 -28.39
N THR A 186 37.03 30.98 -29.54
CA THR A 186 35.79 31.09 -30.31
C THR A 186 34.63 30.26 -29.72
N ALA A 187 34.89 29.45 -28.69
CA ALA A 187 33.92 28.56 -28.03
C ALA A 187 32.99 29.25 -27.00
N ALA A 188 32.86 30.59 -27.06
CA ALA A 188 32.07 31.35 -26.09
C ALA A 188 30.55 31.01 -26.07
N ALA A 189 30.05 30.37 -27.13
CA ALA A 189 28.67 29.87 -27.18
C ALA A 189 28.46 28.57 -26.36
N GLU A 190 29.50 27.74 -26.22
CA GLU A 190 29.44 26.45 -25.53
C GLU A 190 29.53 26.63 -23.99
N LEU A 191 30.18 27.70 -23.55
CA LEU A 191 30.33 28.10 -22.15
C LEU A 191 29.15 28.91 -21.58
N THR A 192 28.14 29.24 -22.39
CA THR A 192 26.97 30.01 -21.93
C THR A 192 26.03 29.09 -21.15
N PHE A 193 25.95 29.25 -19.83
CA PHE A 193 24.99 28.52 -19.00
C PHE A 193 23.57 28.95 -19.35
N LYS A 194 22.80 28.06 -19.99
CA LYS A 194 21.40 28.31 -20.32
C LYS A 194 20.54 28.13 -19.07
N PHE A 195 19.94 29.21 -18.59
CA PHE A 195 18.97 29.14 -17.50
C PHE A 195 17.69 28.45 -18.01
N ASN A 196 17.25 27.37 -17.36
CA ASN A 196 15.98 26.73 -17.70
C ASN A 196 14.83 27.62 -17.22
N GLN A 197 14.19 28.33 -18.15
CA GLN A 197 13.09 29.25 -17.88
C GLN A 197 11.91 28.59 -17.16
N LEU A 198 11.70 27.28 -17.37
CA LEU A 198 10.63 26.50 -16.73
C LEU A 198 10.91 26.21 -15.25
N GLN A 199 12.18 26.21 -14.82
CA GLN A 199 12.54 26.05 -13.41
C GLN A 199 12.04 27.21 -12.54
N THR A 200 11.71 28.36 -13.12
CA THR A 200 11.12 29.49 -12.37
C THR A 200 9.70 29.25 -11.86
N ARG A 201 9.00 28.26 -12.43
CA ARG A 201 7.61 27.91 -12.11
C ARG A 201 7.50 26.55 -11.43
N LYS A 202 8.58 26.08 -10.81
CA LYS A 202 8.61 24.78 -10.14
C LYS A 202 7.60 24.76 -8.98
N LYS A 203 6.70 23.78 -9.01
CA LYS A 203 5.77 23.50 -7.91
C LYS A 203 6.45 22.65 -6.82
N HIS A 204 5.94 22.75 -5.59
CA HIS A 204 6.35 21.90 -4.49
C HIS A 204 5.69 20.53 -4.65
N LEU A 205 6.50 19.52 -4.94
CA LEU A 205 6.07 18.15 -5.19
C LEU A 205 6.92 17.20 -4.35
N ARG A 206 6.33 16.11 -3.90
CA ARG A 206 7.04 15.01 -3.22
C ARG A 206 6.77 13.69 -3.93
N PHE A 207 7.68 12.74 -3.82
CA PHE A 207 7.39 11.36 -4.20
C PHE A 207 7.04 10.55 -2.96
N SER A 208 6.11 9.61 -3.10
CA SER A 208 5.73 8.68 -2.02
C SER A 208 5.27 7.36 -2.64
N ARG A 209 5.05 6.34 -1.81
CA ARG A 209 4.49 5.06 -2.28
C ARG A 209 3.12 5.32 -2.89
N SER A 210 2.88 4.82 -4.10
CA SER A 210 1.60 4.97 -4.78
C SER A 210 0.84 3.65 -4.82
N PRO A 211 -0.50 3.70 -4.71
CA PRO A 211 -1.35 2.53 -4.92
C PRO A 211 -1.36 2.08 -6.39
N ILE A 212 -1.07 2.96 -7.36
CA ILE A 212 -1.11 2.62 -8.79
C ILE A 212 0.11 1.79 -9.17
N HIS A 213 1.29 2.34 -8.90
CA HIS A 213 2.56 1.72 -9.24
C HIS A 213 3.64 2.27 -8.31
N ASP A 214 4.68 1.48 -8.05
CA ASP A 214 5.46 1.53 -6.83
C ASP A 214 5.63 2.92 -6.16
N TRP A 215 6.08 3.89 -6.94
CA TRP A 215 6.20 5.29 -6.52
C TRP A 215 5.29 6.18 -7.36
N GLY A 216 4.71 7.19 -6.72
CA GLY A 216 3.93 8.24 -7.37
C GLY A 216 4.39 9.63 -6.97
N LEU A 217 3.98 10.62 -7.74
CA LEU A 217 4.27 12.03 -7.50
C LEU A 217 3.05 12.74 -6.90
N TYR A 218 3.23 13.43 -5.78
CA TYR A 218 2.16 14.07 -5.02
C TYR A 218 2.37 15.58 -4.90
N ALA A 219 1.29 16.33 -4.95
CA ALA A 219 1.31 17.78 -4.77
C ALA A 219 1.52 18.16 -3.28
N MET A 220 2.43 19.10 -3.01
CA MET A 220 2.65 19.69 -1.68
C MET A 220 2.13 21.13 -1.59
N GLU A 221 1.40 21.58 -2.60
CA GLU A 221 0.67 22.84 -2.62
C GLU A 221 -0.57 22.67 -3.50
N LYS A 222 -1.57 23.55 -3.34
CA LYS A 222 -2.71 23.60 -4.24
C LYS A 222 -2.27 24.11 -5.61
N ILE A 223 -2.62 23.37 -6.67
CA ILE A 223 -2.31 23.73 -8.06
C ILE A 223 -3.61 23.96 -8.80
N SER A 224 -3.77 25.15 -9.38
CA SER A 224 -5.00 25.48 -10.11
C SER A 224 -4.98 24.91 -11.53
N ARG A 225 -6.17 24.66 -12.07
CA ARG A 225 -6.38 24.23 -13.46
C ARG A 225 -5.64 25.15 -14.43
N GLY A 226 -4.94 24.55 -15.38
CA GLY A 226 -4.17 25.23 -16.41
C GLY A 226 -2.78 25.67 -15.98
N GLU A 227 -2.41 25.53 -14.70
CA GLU A 227 -1.06 25.81 -14.25
C GLU A 227 -0.07 24.72 -14.68
N MET A 228 1.19 25.15 -14.86
CA MET A 228 2.30 24.24 -15.08
C MET A 228 2.63 23.52 -13.77
N VAL A 229 2.74 22.19 -13.84
CA VAL A 229 3.10 21.34 -12.70
C VAL A 229 4.61 21.09 -12.70
N ILE A 230 5.10 20.43 -13.75
CA ILE A 230 6.50 20.04 -13.90
C ILE A 230 6.86 19.82 -15.38
N GLU A 231 8.10 20.09 -15.75
CA GLU A 231 8.67 19.69 -17.03
C GLU A 231 9.10 18.21 -16.96
N TYR A 232 8.81 17.40 -17.98
CA TYR A 232 9.37 16.05 -18.05
C TYR A 232 10.78 16.12 -18.63
N VAL A 233 11.79 15.92 -17.79
CA VAL A 233 13.20 16.07 -18.15
C VAL A 233 13.87 14.70 -18.25
N GLY A 234 14.61 14.50 -19.34
CA GLY A 234 15.47 13.35 -19.58
C GLY A 234 16.45 13.62 -20.72
N GLU A 235 17.13 12.58 -21.19
CA GLU A 235 18.01 12.67 -22.36
C GLU A 235 17.18 12.68 -23.65
N VAL A 236 17.32 13.72 -24.48
CA VAL A 236 16.70 13.76 -25.80
C VAL A 236 17.54 12.90 -26.76
N ILE A 237 16.94 11.83 -27.27
CA ILE A 237 17.57 10.85 -28.15
C ILE A 237 16.73 10.65 -29.41
N ARG A 238 17.35 10.11 -30.47
CA ARG A 238 16.63 9.72 -31.70
C ARG A 238 15.82 8.45 -31.47
N ALA A 239 14.71 8.28 -32.18
CA ALA A 239 13.82 7.12 -32.07
C ALA A 239 14.56 5.77 -32.23
N GLN A 240 15.50 5.66 -33.18
CA GLN A 240 16.31 4.44 -33.37
C GLN A 240 17.16 4.09 -32.15
N VAL A 241 17.69 5.10 -31.45
CA VAL A 241 18.48 4.90 -30.22
C VAL A 241 17.57 4.50 -29.07
N ALA A 242 16.35 5.04 -29.01
CA ALA A 242 15.36 4.68 -28.00
C ALA A 242 14.99 3.19 -28.10
N GLU A 243 14.71 2.68 -29.29
CA GLU A 243 14.42 1.25 -29.52
C GLU A 243 15.59 0.34 -29.10
N MET A 244 16.83 0.74 -29.43
CA MET A 244 18.02 0.00 -28.99
C MET A 244 18.16 -0.01 -27.46
N ARG A 245 17.87 1.12 -26.79
CA ARG A 245 17.92 1.24 -25.33
C ARG A 245 16.83 0.42 -24.67
N GLU A 246 15.62 0.43 -25.19
CA GLU A 246 14.49 -0.38 -24.72
C GLU A 246 14.83 -1.86 -24.67
N LYS A 247 15.29 -2.43 -25.80
CA LYS A 247 15.79 -3.83 -25.88
C LYS A 247 16.95 -4.12 -24.94
N THR A 248 17.73 -3.11 -24.59
CA THR A 248 18.85 -3.25 -23.65
C THR A 248 18.36 -3.24 -22.20
N TYR A 249 17.40 -2.38 -21.87
CA TYR A 249 16.78 -2.31 -20.55
C TYR A 249 15.98 -3.58 -20.24
N GLU A 250 15.23 -4.11 -21.21
CA GLU A 250 14.55 -5.40 -21.10
C GLU A 250 15.53 -6.54 -20.79
N ARG A 251 16.64 -6.64 -21.53
CA ARG A 251 17.69 -7.65 -21.29
C ARG A 251 18.36 -7.51 -19.93
N GLN A 252 18.42 -6.29 -19.39
CA GLN A 252 18.94 -6.03 -18.04
C GLN A 252 17.91 -6.32 -16.94
N GLY A 253 16.67 -6.68 -17.30
CA GLY A 253 15.58 -6.87 -16.35
C GLY A 253 15.02 -5.56 -15.79
N ILE A 254 15.29 -4.43 -16.44
CA ILE A 254 14.67 -3.14 -16.11
C ILE A 254 13.29 -3.13 -16.78
N GLY A 255 12.30 -3.69 -16.10
CA GLY A 255 10.92 -3.81 -16.59
C GLY A 255 10.11 -2.50 -16.60
N SER A 256 10.76 -1.34 -16.51
CA SER A 256 10.10 -0.03 -16.59
C SER A 256 10.91 0.89 -17.49
N SER A 257 10.46 1.06 -18.74
CA SER A 257 11.04 2.01 -19.68
C SER A 257 10.45 3.41 -19.42
N TYR A 258 11.31 4.42 -19.24
CA TYR A 258 10.89 5.80 -18.97
C TYR A 258 11.06 6.66 -20.23
N LEU A 259 10.50 6.17 -21.34
CA LEU A 259 10.60 6.78 -22.67
C LEU A 259 9.35 7.60 -22.98
N PHE A 260 9.52 8.86 -23.34
CA PHE A 260 8.43 9.76 -23.73
C PHE A 260 8.67 10.25 -25.16
N ARG A 261 7.77 9.91 -26.10
CA ARG A 261 7.86 10.34 -27.50
C ARG A 261 7.46 11.82 -27.63
N ILE A 262 8.36 12.65 -28.16
CA ILE A 262 8.05 14.05 -28.51
C ILE A 262 7.43 14.06 -29.90
N ASP A 263 8.12 13.46 -30.87
CA ASP A 263 7.69 13.34 -32.25
C ASP A 263 8.08 11.95 -32.77
N GLU A 264 7.93 11.73 -34.08
CA GLU A 264 8.37 10.50 -34.75
C GLU A 264 9.90 10.28 -34.67
N GLU A 265 10.68 11.36 -34.67
CA GLU A 265 12.15 11.28 -34.68
C GLU A 265 12.79 11.38 -33.30
N LEU A 266 12.14 12.05 -32.34
CA LEU A 266 12.71 12.44 -31.05
C LEU A 266 11.97 11.84 -29.86
N VAL A 267 12.73 11.27 -28.94
CA VAL A 267 12.25 10.63 -27.71
C VAL A 267 13.05 11.14 -26.53
N VAL A 268 12.40 11.38 -25.39
CA VAL A 268 13.05 11.71 -24.11
C VAL A 268 13.17 10.45 -23.26
N ASP A 269 14.39 10.10 -22.90
CA ASP A 269 14.70 8.97 -22.01
C ASP A 269 15.05 9.46 -20.61
N ALA A 270 14.18 9.15 -19.64
CA ALA A 270 14.37 9.48 -18.23
C ALA A 270 14.78 8.26 -17.37
N THR A 271 15.25 7.17 -17.98
CA THR A 271 15.54 5.91 -17.27
C THR A 271 16.74 6.05 -16.35
N LYS A 272 17.82 6.68 -16.81
CA LYS A 272 19.06 6.88 -16.03
C LYS A 272 19.29 8.32 -15.61
N LYS A 273 18.87 9.30 -16.43
CA LYS A 273 18.99 10.73 -16.14
C LYS A 273 17.63 11.38 -16.35
N GLY A 274 17.05 11.91 -15.29
CA GLY A 274 15.77 12.60 -15.38
C GLY A 274 15.42 13.34 -14.09
N ASN A 275 14.21 13.87 -14.02
CA ASN A 275 13.69 14.53 -12.83
C ASN A 275 12.52 13.75 -12.21
N LEU A 276 11.85 14.34 -11.21
CA LEU A 276 10.68 13.75 -10.55
C LEU A 276 9.50 13.45 -11.50
N GLY A 277 9.47 14.04 -12.70
CA GLY A 277 8.43 13.81 -13.70
C GLY A 277 8.33 12.35 -14.16
N ARG A 278 9.41 11.57 -14.03
CA ARG A 278 9.42 10.13 -14.34
C ARG A 278 8.56 9.28 -13.40
N LEU A 279 8.15 9.84 -12.26
CA LEU A 279 7.36 9.16 -11.22
C LEU A 279 5.86 9.47 -11.33
N ILE A 280 5.43 10.19 -12.38
CA ILE A 280 4.02 10.48 -12.60
C ILE A 280 3.39 9.25 -13.23
N ASN A 281 2.42 8.66 -12.55
CA ASN A 281 1.77 7.42 -12.99
C ASN A 281 0.69 7.65 -14.04
N HIS A 282 0.32 6.55 -14.69
CA HIS A 282 -0.81 6.51 -15.60
C HIS A 282 -2.15 6.53 -14.84
N SER A 283 -3.11 7.32 -15.33
CA SER A 283 -4.53 7.15 -15.01
C SER A 283 -5.39 7.26 -16.27
N CYS A 284 -6.44 6.45 -16.35
CA CYS A 284 -7.47 6.55 -17.39
C CYS A 284 -8.40 7.76 -17.17
N ASP A 285 -8.49 8.28 -15.94
CA ASP A 285 -9.13 9.57 -15.63
C ASP A 285 -8.10 10.51 -14.97
N PRO A 286 -7.19 11.11 -15.76
CA PRO A 286 -6.07 11.86 -15.22
C PRO A 286 -6.42 13.28 -14.81
N ASN A 287 -5.74 13.79 -13.78
CA ASN A 287 -5.82 15.19 -13.37
C ASN A 287 -4.86 16.12 -14.12
N CYS A 288 -3.89 15.57 -14.87
CA CYS A 288 -2.94 16.32 -15.67
C CYS A 288 -2.94 15.90 -17.15
N THR A 289 -2.40 16.78 -17.99
CA THR A 289 -2.16 16.55 -19.42
C THR A 289 -0.73 16.93 -19.78
N ALA A 290 -0.10 16.13 -20.63
CA ALA A 290 1.21 16.43 -21.17
C ALA A 290 1.06 17.26 -22.46
N LYS A 291 1.84 18.34 -22.57
CA LYS A 291 1.90 19.19 -23.77
C LYS A 291 3.34 19.36 -24.22
N ILE A 292 3.56 19.27 -25.53
CA ILE A 292 4.85 19.58 -26.13
C ILE A 292 4.87 21.07 -26.47
N ILE A 293 5.87 21.78 -25.95
CA ILE A 293 6.09 23.21 -26.21
C ILE A 293 7.50 23.42 -26.73
N THR A 294 7.67 24.40 -27.61
CA THR A 294 8.99 24.77 -28.14
C THR A 294 9.52 25.98 -27.38
N ILE A 295 10.68 25.83 -26.74
CA ILE A 295 11.37 26.91 -26.01
C ILE A 295 12.78 27.03 -26.58
N ASN A 296 13.14 28.22 -27.07
CA ASN A 296 14.45 28.49 -27.68
C ASN A 296 14.82 27.53 -28.83
N GLY A 297 13.82 27.10 -29.60
CA GLY A 297 13.99 26.14 -30.70
C GLY A 297 14.05 24.66 -30.28
N GLU A 298 14.04 24.36 -28.97
CA GLU A 298 14.03 23.00 -28.45
C GLU A 298 12.60 22.59 -28.05
N LYS A 299 12.14 21.42 -28.51
CA LYS A 299 10.87 20.84 -28.04
C LYS A 299 11.06 20.26 -26.64
N LYS A 300 10.12 20.57 -25.74
CA LYS A 300 10.11 20.14 -24.34
C LYS A 300 8.73 19.65 -23.97
N ILE A 301 8.66 18.65 -23.11
CA ILE A 301 7.40 18.09 -22.60
C ILE A 301 7.09 18.74 -21.27
N VAL A 302 5.90 19.33 -21.14
CA VAL A 302 5.44 20.00 -19.93
C VAL A 302 4.11 19.45 -19.50
N ILE A 303 4.01 19.14 -18.21
CA ILE A 303 2.79 18.65 -17.59
C ILE A 303 2.00 19.84 -17.05
N TYR A 304 0.73 19.94 -17.47
CA TYR A 304 -0.21 20.95 -17.05
C TYR A 304 -1.38 20.33 -16.29
N ALA A 305 -1.88 21.04 -15.28
CA ALA A 305 -3.07 20.66 -14.55
C ALA A 305 -4.31 20.78 -15.45
N LYS A 306 -5.07 19.69 -15.61
CA LYS A 306 -6.35 19.66 -16.35
C LYS A 306 -7.51 20.14 -15.47
N GLN A 307 -7.37 19.95 -14.15
CA GLN A 307 -8.31 20.35 -13.11
C GLN A 307 -7.55 20.95 -11.92
N ASP A 308 -8.27 21.46 -10.92
CA ASP A 308 -7.64 21.86 -9.67
C ASP A 308 -7.14 20.61 -8.92
N ILE A 309 -5.92 20.69 -8.38
CA ILE A 309 -5.23 19.62 -7.66
C ILE A 309 -5.00 20.13 -6.24
N GLU A 310 -5.50 19.40 -5.25
CA GLU A 310 -5.37 19.77 -3.85
C GLU A 310 -4.07 19.26 -3.25
N TYR A 311 -3.75 19.75 -2.05
CA TYR A 311 -2.60 19.27 -1.31
C TYR A 311 -2.72 17.76 -1.02
N GLY A 312 -1.69 17.01 -1.34
CA GLY A 312 -1.62 15.56 -1.11
C GLY A 312 -2.20 14.70 -2.23
N ASP A 313 -2.77 15.29 -3.28
CA ASP A 313 -3.27 14.54 -4.43
C ASP A 313 -2.12 13.95 -5.27
N GLU A 314 -2.31 12.73 -5.77
CA GLU A 314 -1.39 12.09 -6.72
C GLU A 314 -1.56 12.71 -8.11
N ILE A 315 -0.46 13.12 -8.73
CA ILE A 315 -0.42 13.66 -10.08
C ILE A 315 -0.39 12.48 -11.05
N THR A 316 -1.29 12.48 -12.03
CA THR A 316 -1.44 11.41 -13.02
C THR A 316 -1.70 11.97 -14.42
N TYR A 317 -1.28 11.25 -15.46
CA TYR A 317 -1.59 11.58 -16.85
C TYR A 317 -1.90 10.34 -17.69
N ASP A 318 -2.54 10.51 -18.85
CA ASP A 318 -2.72 9.38 -19.77
C ASP A 318 -1.43 9.16 -20.58
N TYR A 319 -0.88 7.95 -20.55
CA TYR A 319 0.35 7.59 -21.25
C TYR A 319 0.16 7.49 -22.77
N HIS A 320 -1.09 7.28 -23.22
CA HIS A 320 -1.41 7.11 -24.63
C HIS A 320 -0.52 6.07 -25.32
N PHE A 321 -0.36 4.88 -24.71
CA PHE A 321 0.38 3.81 -25.37
C PHE A 321 -0.33 3.38 -26.66
N PRO A 322 0.44 3.13 -27.73
CA PRO A 322 -0.12 2.63 -28.97
C PRO A 322 -0.74 1.25 -28.76
N PHE A 323 -1.77 0.93 -29.54
CA PHE A 323 -2.43 -0.36 -29.43
C PHE A 323 -1.51 -1.50 -29.87
N GLU A 324 -1.18 -2.38 -28.94
CA GLU A 324 -0.35 -3.56 -29.18
C GLU A 324 -1.09 -4.86 -28.79
N GLN A 325 -0.60 -6.00 -29.29
CA GLN A 325 -1.17 -7.32 -29.01
C GLN A 325 -0.90 -7.74 -27.56
N ASP A 326 0.29 -7.42 -27.04
CA ASP A 326 0.68 -7.73 -25.67
C ASP A 326 0.04 -6.71 -24.72
N LYS A 327 -1.02 -7.12 -24.03
CA LYS A 327 -1.80 -6.24 -23.18
C LYS A 327 -1.15 -6.01 -21.82
N ILE A 328 -0.95 -4.74 -21.47
CA ILE A 328 -0.40 -4.34 -20.17
C ILE A 328 -1.57 -3.94 -19.25
N PRO A 329 -1.80 -4.65 -18.13
CA PRO A 329 -2.92 -4.38 -17.24
C PRO A 329 -2.79 -3.01 -16.58
N CYS A 330 -3.89 -2.24 -16.59
CA CYS A 330 -3.97 -0.93 -15.96
C CYS A 330 -4.38 -1.06 -14.48
N LEU A 331 -3.57 -0.50 -13.60
CA LEU A 331 -3.77 -0.53 -12.15
C LEU A 331 -4.17 0.82 -11.56
N CYS A 332 -4.71 1.73 -12.39
CA CYS A 332 -5.03 3.10 -11.94
C CYS A 332 -6.21 3.19 -10.96
N GLY A 333 -7.04 2.15 -10.86
CA GLY A 333 -8.19 2.11 -9.94
C GLY A 333 -9.33 3.09 -10.27
N SER A 334 -9.27 3.82 -11.38
CA SER A 334 -10.33 4.75 -11.78
C SER A 334 -11.63 4.01 -12.17
N ALA A 335 -12.78 4.58 -11.81
CA ALA A 335 -14.09 4.08 -12.23
C ALA A 335 -14.26 4.04 -13.77
N LYS A 336 -13.50 4.86 -14.50
CA LYS A 336 -13.49 4.91 -15.98
C LYS A 336 -12.27 4.20 -16.57
N CYS A 337 -11.71 3.23 -15.86
CA CYS A 337 -10.53 2.50 -16.31
C CYS A 337 -10.80 1.70 -17.59
N ARG A 338 -9.87 1.74 -18.55
CA ARG A 338 -9.90 0.94 -19.78
C ARG A 338 -9.51 -0.54 -19.57
N GLY A 339 -9.03 -0.89 -18.38
CA GLY A 339 -8.50 -2.22 -18.05
C GLY A 339 -7.05 -2.45 -18.50
N PHE A 340 -6.62 -1.84 -19.60
CA PHE A 340 -5.26 -1.95 -20.14
C PHE A 340 -4.68 -0.56 -20.48
N LEU A 341 -3.35 -0.44 -20.47
CA LEU A 341 -2.67 0.79 -20.87
C LEU A 341 -2.64 0.96 -22.40
N ASN A 342 -2.72 -0.15 -23.15
CA ASN A 342 -2.55 -0.26 -24.60
C ASN A 342 -3.63 -1.13 -25.26
#